data_AF-A0A2G1X8C0-F1
#
_entry.id   AF-A0A2G1X8C0-F1
#
_cell.length_a   1.000
_cell.length_b   1.000
_cell.length_c   1.000
_cell.angle_alpha   90.00
_cell.angle_beta   90.00
_cell.angle_gamma   90.00
#
_symmetry.space_group_name_H-M   'P 1'
#
loop_
_entity.id
_entity.type
_entity.pdbx_description
1 polymer ?
#
loop_
_entity_poly.entity_id
_entity_poly.type
_entity_poly.pdbx_seq_one_letter_code
_entity_poly.pdbx_strand_id
1 'polypeptide(L)' 'REIERALVEYPAVGVVREVRLTLRKKAAYREALRAARSIDGPPPRVDDDRCNACDYAAECGTRRRSLRSLLG' A
#
# COMPACT_ATOMS: atom_id res chain seq x y z
N ARG A 1 -11.25 22.56 13.24
CA ARG A 1 -10.64 23.35 12.13
C ARG A 1 -10.60 22.46 10.89
N GLU A 2 -11.10 22.90 9.75
CA GLU A 2 -10.97 22.13 8.51
C GLU A 2 -9.55 22.24 7.95
N ILE A 3 -9.04 21.14 7.37
CA ILE A 3 -7.80 21.12 6.61
C ILE A 3 -8.16 21.02 5.13
N GLU A 4 -7.73 22.02 4.36
CA GLU A 4 -8.04 22.14 2.93
C GLU A 4 -6.95 21.54 2.03
N ARG A 5 -5.71 21.48 2.52
CA ARG A 5 -4.53 21.08 1.75
C ARG A 5 -3.56 20.26 2.60
N ALA A 6 -2.85 19.35 1.95
CA ALA A 6 -1.75 18.59 2.52
C ALA A 6 -0.55 18.62 1.59
N LEU A 7 0.65 18.48 2.15
CA LEU A 7 1.89 18.29 1.40
C LEU A 7 2.29 16.81 1.47
N VAL A 8 2.74 16.26 0.35
CA VAL A 8 3.26 14.90 0.24
C VAL A 8 4.70 14.99 -0.25
N GLU A 9 5.61 14.50 0.57
CA GLU A 9 7.03 14.47 0.28
C GLU A 9 7.41 13.09 -0.29
N TYR A 10 8.19 13.09 -1.37
CA TYR A 10 8.77 11.92 -2.01
C TYR A 10 10.30 12.03 -1.97
N PRO A 11 10.95 11.75 -0.82
CA PRO A 11 12.37 12.04 -0.62
C PRO A 11 13.27 11.33 -1.63
N ALA A 12 12.93 10.09 -2.01
CA ALA A 12 13.68 9.30 -2.97
C ALA A 12 13.87 9.97 -4.34
N VAL A 13 12.99 10.92 -4.71
CA VAL A 13 13.08 11.69 -5.96
C VAL A 13 13.13 13.20 -5.73
N GLY A 14 13.26 13.66 -4.48
CA GLY A 14 13.38 15.08 -4.14
C GLY A 14 12.15 15.94 -4.48
N VAL A 15 10.94 15.37 -4.49
CA VAL A 15 9.71 16.08 -4.91
C VAL A 15 8.76 16.30 -3.73
N VAL A 16 8.20 17.50 -3.64
CA VAL A 16 7.06 17.82 -2.75
C VAL A 16 5.84 18.17 -3.60
N ARG A 17 4.69 17.55 -3.30
CA ARG A 17 3.43 17.80 -4.00
C ARG A 17 2.36 18.32 -3.06
N GLU A 18 1.65 19.37 -3.46
CA GLU A 18 0.44 19.82 -2.78
C GLU A 18 -0.78 19.00 -3.22
N VAL A 19 -1.58 18.58 -2.26
CA VAL A 19 -2.84 17.87 -2.46
C VAL A 19 -3.99 18.65 -1.83
N ARG A 20 -4.90 19.15 -2.67
CA ARG A 20 -6.20 19.67 -2.22
C ARG A 20 -7.06 18.53 -1.64
N LEU A 21 -7.59 18.72 -0.43
CA LEU A 21 -8.38 17.76 0.34
C LEU A 21 -9.88 17.95 0.12
N THR A 22 -10.36 17.62 -1.07
CA THR A 22 -11.81 17.67 -1.39
C THR A 22 -12.58 16.56 -0.67
N LEU A 23 -13.91 16.70 -0.56
CA LEU A 23 -14.77 15.66 0.03
C LEU A 23 -14.59 14.30 -0.65
N ARG A 24 -14.52 14.27 -1.99
CA ARG A 24 -14.29 13.04 -2.76
C ARG A 24 -12.94 12.38 -2.43
N LYS A 25 -11.86 13.17 -2.31
CA LYS A 25 -10.54 12.64 -1.95
C LYS A 25 -10.50 12.13 -0.51
N LYS A 26 -11.14 12.84 0.42
CA LYS A 26 -11.30 12.38 1.81
C LYS A 26 -12.10 11.07 1.88
N ALA A 27 -13.14 10.93 1.07
CA ALA A 27 -13.91 9.68 0.96
C ALA A 27 -13.06 8.53 0.42
N ALA A 28 -12.37 8.73 -0.71
CA ALA A 28 -11.48 7.74 -1.32
C ALA A 28 -10.35 7.31 -0.38
N TYR A 29 -9.74 8.25 0.36
CA TYR A 29 -8.73 7.92 1.36
C TYR A 29 -9.29 7.02 2.47
N ARG A 30 -10.49 7.33 3.00
CA ARG A 30 -11.13 6.50 4.03
C ARG A 30 -11.48 5.12 3.52
N GLU A 31 -11.91 4.99 2.27
CA GLU A 31 -12.18 3.70 1.63
C GLU A 31 -10.91 2.87 1.48
N ALA A 32 -9.84 3.46 0.93
CA ALA A 32 -8.54 2.81 0.81
C ALA A 32 -8.01 2.34 2.19
N LEU A 33 -8.15 3.18 3.22
CA LEU A 33 -7.73 2.86 4.57
C LEU A 33 -8.58 1.71 5.17
N ARG A 34 -9.88 1.65 4.89
CA ARG A 34 -10.72 0.53 5.30
C ARG A 34 -10.29 -0.76 4.61
N ALA A 35 -10.08 -0.72 3.29
CA ALA A 35 -9.61 -1.88 2.52
C ALA A 35 -8.25 -2.38 3.01
N ALA A 36 -7.31 -1.48 3.32
CA ALA A 36 -6.01 -1.85 3.87
C ALA A 36 -6.14 -2.50 5.26
N ARG A 37 -7.04 -2.01 6.11
CA ARG A 37 -7.28 -2.56 7.45
C ARG A 37 -8.01 -3.90 7.45
N SER A 38 -8.78 -4.20 6.41
CA SER A 38 -9.44 -5.51 6.26
C SER A 38 -8.52 -6.59 5.71
N ILE A 39 -7.23 -6.29 5.50
CA ILE A 39 -6.25 -7.29 5.11
C ILE A 39 -5.86 -8.08 6.37
N ASP A 40 -6.36 -9.32 6.47
CA ASP A 40 -6.18 -10.22 7.63
C ASP A 40 -4.72 -10.73 7.80
N GLY A 41 -3.81 -10.33 6.91
CA GLY A 41 -2.40 -10.67 7.01
C GLY A 41 -1.62 -10.31 5.75
N PRO A 42 -0.28 -10.36 5.80
CA PRO A 42 0.55 -10.06 4.66
C PRO A 42 0.13 -10.91 3.44
N PRO A 43 0.05 -10.33 2.25
CA PRO A 43 -0.35 -11.07 1.06
C PRO A 43 0.67 -12.18 0.75
N PRO A 44 0.27 -13.18 -0.05
CA PRO A 44 1.19 -14.20 -0.55
C PRO A 44 2.41 -13.58 -1.22
N ARG A 45 3.57 -14.21 -1.03
CA ARG A 45 4.83 -13.77 -1.65
C ARG A 45 4.69 -13.69 -3.17
N VAL A 46 5.33 -12.68 -3.75
CA VAL A 46 5.43 -12.43 -5.19
C VAL A 46 6.89 -12.53 -5.62
N ASP A 47 7.13 -12.76 -6.90
CA ASP A 47 8.49 -12.88 -7.45
C ASP A 47 8.91 -11.57 -8.14
N ASP A 48 8.90 -10.49 -7.36
CA ASP A 48 9.34 -9.17 -7.80
C ASP A 48 10.02 -8.39 -6.66
N ASP A 49 10.40 -7.15 -6.96
CA ASP A 49 11.16 -6.27 -6.06
C ASP A 49 10.52 -6.08 -4.69
N ARG A 50 9.20 -6.30 -4.55
CA ARG A 50 8.52 -6.22 -3.26
C ARG A 50 9.03 -7.26 -2.27
N CYS A 51 9.37 -8.46 -2.72
CA CYS A 51 9.91 -9.52 -1.86
C CYS A 51 11.44 -9.54 -1.87
N ASN A 52 12.09 -9.19 -2.99
CA ASN A 52 13.55 -9.22 -3.10
C ASN A 52 14.23 -8.15 -2.22
N ALA A 53 13.62 -6.96 -2.09
CA ALA A 53 14.13 -5.88 -1.25
C ALA A 53 13.52 -5.86 0.17
N CYS A 54 12.77 -6.89 0.56
CA CYS A 54 12.09 -6.94 1.85
C CYS A 54 13.04 -7.37 2.96
N ASP A 55 13.30 -6.50 3.94
CA ASP A 55 14.17 -6.79 5.09
C ASP A 55 13.70 -8.01 5.92
N TYR A 56 12.40 -8.32 5.88
CA TYR A 56 11.79 -9.42 6.62
C TYR A 56 11.65 -10.71 5.78
N ALA A 57 12.22 -10.77 4.57
CA ALA A 57 12.02 -11.91 3.66
C ALA A 57 12.49 -13.26 4.24
N ALA A 58 13.50 -13.25 5.12
CA ALA A 58 14.02 -14.45 5.80
C ALA A 58 13.03 -15.01 6.83
N GLU A 59 12.22 -14.16 7.45
CA GLU A 59 11.29 -14.52 8.54
C GLU A 59 9.81 -14.56 8.08
N CYS A 60 9.54 -14.08 6.87
CA CYS A 60 8.18 -13.95 6.35
C CYS A 60 7.48 -15.31 6.22
N GLY A 61 6.48 -15.59 7.06
CA GLY A 61 5.76 -16.87 7.07
C GLY A 61 4.74 -17.09 5.94
N THR A 62 4.56 -16.14 5.01
CA THR A 62 3.55 -16.27 3.96
C THR A 62 4.03 -17.17 2.82
N ARG A 63 3.12 -18.01 2.32
CA ARG A 63 3.40 -18.89 1.18
C ARG A 63 3.31 -18.11 -0.12
N ARG A 64 4.09 -18.50 -1.13
CA ARG A 64 3.84 -18.06 -2.52
C ARG A 64 2.50 -18.66 -2.99
N ARG A 65 1.68 -17.87 -3.68
CA ARG A 65 0.56 -18.44 -4.43
C ARG A 65 1.12 -19.14 -5.67
N SER A 66 0.77 -20.41 -5.84
CA SER A 66 1.09 -21.16 -7.05
C SER A 66 0.18 -20.74 -8.21
N LEU A 67 0.61 -20.93 -9.46
CA LEU A 67 -0.23 -20.76 -10.65
C LEU A 67 -1.54 -21.57 -10.54
N ARG A 68 -1.47 -22.79 -9.99
CA ARG A 68 -2.65 -23.65 -9.77
C ARG A 68 -3.68 -23.01 -8.84
N SER A 69 -3.26 -22.23 -7.85
CA SER A 69 -4.15 -21.51 -6.92
C SER A 69 -4.72 -20.20 -7.47
N LEU A 70 -4.26 -19.74 -8.64
CA LEU A 70 -4.79 -18.56 -9.33
C LEU A 70 -5.74 -18.92 -10.48
N LEU A 71 -5.68 -20.16 -10.98
CA LEU A 71 -6.49 -20.67 -12.09
C LEU A 71 -7.61 -21.63 -11.65
N GLY A 72 -7.81 -21.79 -10.33
CA GLY A 72 -8.89 -22.56 -9.74
C GLY A 72 -10.13 -21.71 -9.51
#